data_AF-Q7NVA9-F1
#
_entry.id   AF-Q7NVA9-F1
#
_cell.length_a   1.000
_cell.length_b   1.000
_cell.length_c   1.000
_cell.angle_alpha   90.00
_cell.angle_beta   90.00
_cell.angle_gamma   90.00
#
_symmetry.space_group_name_H-M   'P 1'
#
loop_
_entity.id
_entity.type
_entity.pdbx_description
1 polymer ?
#
loop_
_entity_poly.entity_id
_entity_poly.type
_entity_poly.pdbx_seq_one_letter_code
_entity_poly.pdbx_strand_id
1 'polypeptide(L)'
;MKKNQPWCEFPCSPDDLVRAVSFGDIEEMAAELGVSAQQLAYWRRGREPVPRVVYLWLRHRSETVLGAQYGPFTGFRLCDRGDALVCPATGIRVNHADVVRLPEYRRAQCLIEQQSALIERLMMERDFYRRNCLKQAKYGMIINALVPD
;
A
#
# COMPACT_ATOMS: atom_id res chain seq x y z
N MET A 1 -32.51 -33.84 -5.28
CA MET A 1 -32.36 -32.75 -6.28
C MET A 1 -30.92 -32.79 -6.80
N LYS A 2 -30.69 -32.85 -8.11
CA LYS A 2 -29.33 -32.73 -8.66
C LYS A 2 -28.84 -31.32 -8.34
N LYS A 3 -27.77 -31.22 -7.55
CA LYS A 3 -27.11 -29.94 -7.29
C LYS A 3 -26.49 -29.49 -8.61
N ASN A 4 -27.14 -28.57 -9.34
CA ASN A 4 -26.61 -28.03 -10.60
C ASN A 4 -25.53 -26.96 -10.36
N GLN A 5 -25.09 -26.79 -9.13
CA GLN A 5 -24.15 -25.79 -8.67
C GLN A 5 -23.06 -26.45 -7.82
N PRO A 6 -21.83 -25.90 -7.80
CA PRO A 6 -20.76 -26.40 -6.96
C PRO A 6 -21.17 -26.35 -5.48
N TRP A 7 -20.76 -27.36 -4.71
CA TRP A 7 -21.04 -27.44 -3.28
C TRP A 7 -19.81 -27.90 -2.48
N CYS A 8 -19.74 -27.49 -1.21
CA CYS A 8 -18.65 -27.76 -0.28
C CYS A 8 -19.21 -28.45 0.98
N GLU A 9 -18.40 -29.26 1.67
CA GLU A 9 -18.78 -29.84 2.99
C GLU A 9 -18.38 -28.94 4.17
N PHE A 10 -17.45 -28.02 3.95
CA PHE A 10 -16.98 -27.06 4.94
C PHE A 10 -17.82 -25.78 4.90
N PRO A 11 -17.86 -24.97 5.98
CA PRO A 11 -18.57 -23.70 5.97
C PRO A 11 -17.94 -22.75 4.94
N CYS A 12 -18.71 -22.42 3.89
CA CYS A 12 -18.29 -21.51 2.82
C CYS A 12 -19.48 -20.70 2.31
N SER A 13 -19.23 -19.46 1.85
CA SER A 13 -20.27 -18.67 1.17
C SER A 13 -20.57 -19.31 -0.20
N PRO A 14 -21.84 -19.66 -0.51
CA PRO A 14 -22.19 -20.28 -1.79
C PRO A 14 -21.78 -19.44 -3.00
N ASP A 15 -21.94 -18.11 -2.90
CA ASP A 15 -21.60 -17.19 -3.99
C ASP A 15 -20.09 -17.15 -4.26
N ASP A 16 -19.28 -17.19 -3.20
CA ASP A 16 -17.82 -17.23 -3.34
C ASP A 16 -17.35 -18.57 -3.90
N LEU A 17 -18.02 -19.66 -3.53
CA LEU A 17 -17.74 -20.99 -4.10
C LEU A 17 -18.04 -21.02 -5.59
N VAL A 18 -19.21 -20.51 -6.01
CA VAL A 18 -19.56 -20.39 -7.42
C VAL A 18 -18.55 -19.51 -8.15
N ARG A 19 -18.17 -18.36 -7.57
CA ARG A 19 -17.19 -17.45 -8.18
C ARG A 19 -15.82 -18.09 -8.34
N ALA A 20 -15.31 -18.75 -7.31
CA ALA A 20 -13.99 -19.37 -7.33
C ALA A 20 -13.91 -20.54 -8.33
N VAL A 21 -14.98 -21.32 -8.47
CA VAL A 21 -14.95 -22.58 -9.24
C VAL A 21 -15.43 -22.41 -10.68
N SER A 22 -16.35 -21.49 -10.95
CA SER A 22 -17.07 -21.41 -12.24
C SER A 22 -16.39 -20.50 -13.26
N PHE A 23 -15.60 -19.53 -12.82
CA PHE A 23 -14.92 -18.58 -13.71
C PHE A 23 -13.48 -19.03 -14.00
N GLY A 24 -13.04 -18.83 -15.25
CA GLY A 24 -11.72 -19.24 -15.75
C GLY A 24 -11.76 -20.42 -16.72
N ASP A 25 -10.67 -20.60 -17.47
CA ASP A 25 -10.51 -21.74 -18.38
C ASP A 25 -10.33 -23.04 -17.59
N ILE A 26 -11.05 -24.08 -18.00
CA ILE A 26 -11.07 -25.38 -17.33
C ILE A 26 -9.72 -26.06 -17.44
N GLU A 27 -9.09 -26.00 -18.62
CA GLU A 27 -7.84 -26.71 -18.89
C GLU A 27 -6.68 -26.09 -18.10
N GLU A 28 -6.57 -24.76 -18.09
CA GLU A 28 -5.56 -24.05 -17.29
C GLU A 28 -5.72 -24.32 -15.79
N MET A 29 -6.95 -24.19 -15.26
CA MET A 29 -7.25 -24.45 -13.86
C MET A 29 -6.94 -25.89 -13.45
N ALA A 30 -7.28 -26.85 -14.32
CA ALA A 30 -7.02 -28.26 -14.08
C ALA A 30 -5.52 -28.56 -14.01
N ALA A 31 -4.74 -27.99 -14.94
CA ALA A 31 -3.29 -28.11 -14.96
C ALA A 31 -2.63 -27.52 -13.70
N GLU A 32 -3.03 -26.32 -13.25
CA GLU A 32 -2.49 -25.68 -12.05
C GLU A 32 -2.81 -26.46 -10.77
N LEU A 33 -4.00 -27.06 -10.69
CA LEU A 33 -4.44 -27.86 -9.54
C LEU A 33 -3.91 -29.30 -9.56
N GLY A 34 -3.29 -29.75 -10.66
CA GLY A 34 -2.83 -31.12 -10.84
C GLY A 34 -3.96 -32.16 -10.93
N VAL A 35 -5.13 -31.75 -11.44
CA VAL A 35 -6.32 -32.60 -11.61
C VAL A 35 -6.75 -32.64 -13.07
N SER A 36 -7.60 -33.60 -13.43
CA SER A 36 -8.15 -33.67 -14.79
C SER A 36 -9.23 -32.60 -15.03
N ALA A 37 -9.35 -32.12 -16.26
CA ALA A 37 -10.42 -31.20 -16.68
C ALA A 37 -11.82 -31.77 -16.40
N GLN A 38 -11.98 -33.10 -16.51
CA GLN A 38 -13.23 -33.79 -16.17
C GLN A 38 -13.58 -33.66 -14.68
N GLN A 39 -12.58 -33.79 -13.80
CA GLN A 39 -12.75 -33.64 -12.35
C GLN A 39 -13.22 -32.22 -12.01
N LEU A 40 -12.60 -31.21 -12.61
CA LEU A 40 -13.00 -29.82 -12.45
C LEU A 40 -14.44 -29.57 -12.95
N ALA A 41 -14.81 -30.19 -14.07
CA ALA A 41 -16.18 -30.10 -14.60
C ALA A 41 -17.22 -30.78 -13.71
N TYR A 42 -16.85 -31.86 -13.00
CA TYR A 42 -17.72 -32.51 -12.01
C TYR A 42 -17.97 -31.62 -10.79
N TRP A 43 -16.95 -30.92 -10.32
CA TRP A 43 -17.08 -29.91 -9.27
C TRP A 43 -17.97 -28.74 -9.70
N ARG A 44 -17.75 -28.17 -10.89
CA ARG A 44 -18.60 -27.08 -11.44
C ARG A 44 -20.07 -27.47 -11.56
N ARG A 45 -20.34 -28.72 -11.97
CA ARG A 45 -21.69 -29.26 -12.13
C ARG A 45 -22.31 -29.78 -10.83
N GLY A 46 -21.61 -29.69 -9.69
CA GLY A 46 -22.10 -30.14 -8.40
C GLY A 46 -22.25 -31.66 -8.25
N ARG A 47 -21.60 -32.45 -9.11
CA ARG A 47 -21.61 -33.93 -9.02
C ARG A 47 -20.81 -34.42 -7.81
N GLU A 48 -19.69 -33.76 -7.55
CA GLU A 48 -18.80 -34.06 -6.43
C GLU A 48 -18.56 -32.81 -5.58
N PRO A 49 -18.32 -32.96 -4.27
CA PRO A 49 -17.98 -31.84 -3.41
C PRO A 49 -16.61 -31.26 -3.80
N VAL A 50 -16.50 -29.94 -3.77
CA VAL A 50 -15.23 -29.24 -3.96
C VAL A 50 -14.36 -29.46 -2.71
N PRO A 51 -13.14 -30.00 -2.85
CA PRO A 51 -12.24 -30.15 -1.71
C PRO A 51 -11.83 -28.80 -1.11
N ARG A 52 -11.61 -28.75 0.21
CA ARG A 52 -11.24 -27.51 0.91
C ARG A 52 -9.98 -26.86 0.36
N VAL A 53 -8.96 -27.66 0.06
CA VAL A 53 -7.67 -27.15 -0.47
C VAL A 53 -7.87 -26.50 -1.84
N VAL A 54 -8.65 -27.14 -2.72
CA VAL A 54 -8.98 -26.63 -4.05
C VAL A 54 -9.73 -25.31 -3.93
N TYR A 55 -10.74 -25.24 -3.07
CA TYR A 55 -11.48 -24.00 -2.83
C TYR A 55 -10.59 -22.86 -2.32
N LEU A 56 -9.74 -23.11 -1.33
CA LEU A 56 -8.86 -22.08 -0.77
C LEU A 56 -7.88 -21.54 -1.82
N TRP A 57 -7.33 -22.43 -2.66
CA TRP A 57 -6.44 -22.04 -3.73
C TRP A 57 -7.17 -21.23 -4.82
N LEU A 58 -8.32 -21.71 -5.28
CA LEU A 58 -9.14 -21.02 -6.29
C LEU A 58 -9.63 -19.66 -5.80
N ARG A 59 -10.04 -19.60 -4.54
CA ARG A 59 -10.40 -18.35 -3.89
C ARG A 59 -9.22 -17.40 -3.92
N HIS A 60 -8.04 -17.82 -3.46
CA HIS A 60 -6.85 -16.98 -3.44
C HIS A 60 -6.48 -16.46 -4.83
N ARG A 61 -6.56 -17.30 -5.87
CA ARG A 61 -6.34 -16.90 -7.27
C ARG A 61 -7.29 -15.80 -7.73
N SER A 62 -8.56 -15.90 -7.33
CA SER A 62 -9.60 -14.93 -7.69
C SER A 62 -9.63 -13.69 -6.79
N GLU A 63 -8.92 -13.72 -5.66
CA GLU A 63 -8.98 -12.69 -4.64
C GLU A 63 -8.07 -11.53 -5.03
N THR A 64 -8.68 -10.39 -5.37
CA THR A 64 -7.95 -9.17 -5.70
C THR A 64 -7.50 -8.41 -4.46
N VAL A 65 -7.75 -8.91 -3.26
CA VAL A 65 -7.40 -8.27 -1.98
C VAL A 65 -6.29 -9.06 -1.31
N LEU A 66 -5.23 -8.37 -0.90
CA LEU A 66 -4.13 -8.98 -0.16
C LEU A 66 -4.59 -9.37 1.25
N GLY A 67 -4.50 -10.66 1.56
CA GLY A 67 -4.83 -11.20 2.88
C GLY A 67 -3.77 -10.92 3.96
N ALA A 68 -4.02 -11.44 5.16
CA ALA A 68 -3.18 -11.22 6.35
C ALA A 68 -1.72 -11.66 6.18
N GLN A 69 -1.45 -12.60 5.26
CA GLN A 69 -0.11 -13.08 4.95
C GLN A 69 0.82 -12.00 4.38
N TYR A 70 0.28 -10.90 3.88
CA TYR A 70 1.05 -9.78 3.31
C TYR A 70 1.39 -8.68 4.33
N GLY A 71 1.15 -8.93 5.63
CA GLY A 71 1.62 -8.05 6.72
C GLY A 71 1.07 -6.62 6.58
N PRO A 72 1.93 -5.58 6.53
CA PRO A 72 1.48 -4.18 6.37
C PRO A 72 0.67 -3.90 5.10
N PHE A 73 0.78 -4.76 4.08
CA PHE A 73 0.01 -4.66 2.84
C PHE A 73 -1.35 -5.37 2.92
N THR A 74 -1.74 -5.87 4.09
CA THR A 74 -3.06 -6.47 4.30
C THR A 74 -4.16 -5.46 3.94
N GLY A 75 -5.14 -5.91 3.16
CA GLY A 75 -6.27 -5.10 2.72
C GLY A 75 -5.98 -4.22 1.50
N PHE A 76 -4.76 -4.22 0.96
CA PHE A 76 -4.50 -3.61 -0.34
C PHE A 76 -5.26 -4.37 -1.42
N ARG A 77 -5.89 -3.63 -2.33
CA ARG A 77 -6.70 -4.21 -3.41
C ARG A 77 -6.05 -3.93 -4.76
N LEU A 78 -5.94 -4.94 -5.61
CA LEU A 78 -5.59 -4.76 -7.01
C LEU A 78 -6.68 -3.89 -7.68
N CYS A 79 -6.26 -2.83 -8.36
CA CYS A 79 -7.15 -2.00 -9.15
C CYS A 79 -7.82 -2.84 -10.25
N ASP A 80 -9.02 -2.45 -10.70
CA ASP A 80 -9.78 -3.20 -11.70
C ASP A 80 -9.02 -3.34 -13.05
N ARG A 81 -8.03 -2.47 -13.28
CA ARG A 81 -7.13 -2.51 -14.45
C ARG A 81 -5.91 -3.45 -14.28
N GLY A 82 -5.64 -3.93 -13.07
CA GLY A 82 -4.56 -4.90 -12.79
C GLY A 82 -3.13 -4.34 -12.74
N ASP A 83 -2.94 -3.03 -12.86
CA ASP A 83 -1.64 -2.36 -12.97
C ASP A 83 -1.15 -1.69 -11.66
N ALA A 84 -1.98 -1.68 -10.62
CA ALA A 84 -1.71 -0.94 -9.40
C ALA A 84 -2.42 -1.52 -8.18
N LEU A 85 -1.86 -1.25 -7.00
CA LEU A 85 -2.51 -1.56 -5.73
C LEU A 85 -3.15 -0.29 -5.14
N VAL A 86 -4.37 -0.43 -4.63
CA VAL A 86 -5.10 0.62 -3.94
C VAL A 86 -4.92 0.42 -2.44
N CYS A 87 -4.35 1.42 -1.78
CA CYS A 87 -4.20 1.43 -0.32
C CYS A 87 -5.58 1.59 0.34
N PRO A 88 -5.95 0.74 1.31
CA PRO A 88 -7.26 0.83 1.97
C PRO A 88 -7.39 2.08 2.85
N ALA A 89 -6.28 2.56 3.43
CA ALA A 89 -6.28 3.69 4.36
C ALA A 89 -6.42 5.05 3.67
N THR A 90 -5.81 5.21 2.49
CA THR A 90 -5.77 6.50 1.78
C THR A 90 -6.58 6.51 0.49
N GLY A 91 -6.98 5.35 -0.02
CA GLY A 91 -7.59 5.21 -1.35
C GLY A 91 -6.62 5.52 -2.50
N ILE A 92 -5.35 5.81 -2.20
CA ILE A 92 -4.35 6.17 -3.21
C ILE A 92 -3.92 4.92 -3.95
N ARG A 93 -3.81 5.08 -5.27
CA ARG A 93 -3.30 4.07 -6.18
C ARG A 93 -1.78 4.13 -6.20
N VAL A 94 -1.13 3.02 -5.88
CA VAL A 94 0.32 2.84 -5.87
C VAL A 94 0.69 2.00 -7.09
N ASN A 95 1.34 2.63 -8.05
CA ASN A 95 1.85 1.92 -9.23
C ASN A 95 3.23 1.35 -8.94
N HIS A 96 3.63 0.33 -9.71
CA HIS A 96 4.99 -0.21 -9.62
C HIS A 96 6.07 0.86 -9.85
N ALA A 97 5.83 1.81 -10.76
CA ALA A 97 6.74 2.92 -11.02
C ALA A 97 6.96 3.83 -9.78
N ASP A 98 5.93 4.01 -8.95
CA ASP A 98 6.05 4.81 -7.73
C ASP A 98 6.87 4.09 -6.66
N VAL A 99 6.73 2.76 -6.58
CA VAL A 99 7.55 1.92 -5.69
C VAL A 99 9.03 2.03 -6.04
N VAL A 100 9.36 2.01 -7.34
CA VAL A 100 10.74 2.19 -7.81
C VAL A 100 11.32 3.56 -7.41
N ARG A 101 10.49 4.60 -7.34
CA ARG A 101 10.89 5.97 -6.96
C ARG A 101 10.92 6.22 -5.45
N LEU A 102 10.46 5.28 -4.61
CA LEU A 102 10.46 5.44 -3.15
C LEU A 102 11.82 5.85 -2.54
N PRO A 103 12.97 5.31 -2.99
CA PRO A 103 14.26 5.74 -2.47
C PRO A 103 14.54 7.23 -2.73
N GLU A 104 14.14 7.73 -3.90
CA GLU A 104 14.31 9.13 -4.28
C GLU A 104 13.38 10.03 -3.47
N TYR A 105 12.12 9.62 -3.28
CA TYR A 105 11.18 10.36 -2.42
C TYR A 105 11.67 10.44 -0.97
N ARG A 106 12.24 9.35 -0.43
CA ARG A 106 12.83 9.37 0.91
C ARG A 106 14.03 10.31 1.00
N ARG A 107 14.91 10.32 -0.01
CA ARG A 107 16.04 11.25 -0.08
C ARG A 107 15.56 12.71 -0.15
N ALA A 108 14.58 12.99 -1.00
CA ALA A 108 14.00 14.32 -1.12
C ALA A 108 13.40 14.79 0.22
N GLN A 109 12.67 13.91 0.90
CA GLN A 109 12.11 14.21 2.23
C GLN A 109 13.21 14.54 3.25
N CYS A 110 14.27 13.74 3.33
CA CYS A 110 15.40 14.03 4.22
C CYS A 110 16.08 15.36 3.89
N LEU A 111 16.22 15.70 2.60
CA LEU A 111 16.80 16.98 2.18
C LEU A 111 15.91 18.17 2.58
N ILE A 112 14.59 18.03 2.47
CA ILE A 112 13.64 19.05 2.90
C ILE A 112 13.77 19.30 4.40
N GLU A 113 13.84 18.24 5.21
CA GLU A 113 14.02 18.33 6.67
C GLU A 113 15.36 18.97 7.05
N GLN A 114 16.44 18.66 6.33
CA GLN A 114 17.73 19.31 6.55
C GLN A 114 17.72 20.79 6.17
N GLN A 115 17.06 21.14 5.06
CA GLN A 115 16.93 22.53 4.63
C GLN A 115 16.09 23.34 5.61
N SER A 116 14.98 22.81 6.11
CA SER A 116 14.14 23.53 7.09
C SER A 116 14.93 23.82 8.36
N ALA A 117 15.67 22.84 8.89
CA ALA A 117 16.53 23.04 10.06
C ALA A 117 17.63 24.09 9.83
N LEU A 118 18.24 24.10 8.63
CA LEU A 118 19.25 25.10 8.28
C LEU A 118 18.64 26.52 8.20
N ILE A 119 17.47 26.65 7.58
CA ILE A 119 16.76 27.94 7.48
C ILE A 119 16.47 28.49 8.88
N GLU A 120 15.92 27.65 9.77
CA GLU A 120 15.63 28.04 11.14
C GLU A 120 16.90 28.53 11.87
N ARG A 121 18.01 27.81 11.72
CA ARG A 121 19.29 28.21 12.30
C ARG A 121 19.77 29.56 11.77
N LEU A 122 19.75 29.76 10.45
CA LEU A 122 20.18 31.02 9.84
C LEU A 122 19.29 32.19 10.24
N MET A 123 17.98 31.95 10.41
CA MET A 123 17.06 32.96 10.93
C MET A 123 17.42 33.35 12.37
N MET A 124 17.69 32.37 13.23
CA MET A 124 18.13 32.64 14.61
C MET A 124 19.45 33.41 14.66
N GLU A 125 20.44 33.02 13.85
CA GLU A 125 21.74 33.70 13.76
C GLU A 125 21.57 35.15 13.26
N ARG A 126 20.81 35.36 12.18
CA ARG A 126 20.48 36.70 11.67
C ARG A 126 19.85 37.57 12.75
N ASP A 127 18.85 37.06 13.47
CA ASP A 127 18.13 37.81 14.48
C ASP A 127 18.99 38.08 15.72
N PHE A 128 19.93 37.20 16.03
CA PHE A 128 20.97 37.45 17.03
C PHE A 128 21.89 38.60 16.62
N TYR A 129 22.46 38.57 15.41
CA TYR A 129 23.34 39.63 14.93
C TYR A 129 22.62 40.98 14.85
N ARG A 130 21.38 41.01 14.34
CA ARG A 130 20.58 42.24 14.26
C ARG A 130 20.37 42.88 15.65
N ARG A 131 20.08 42.06 16.66
CA ARG A 131 19.94 42.54 18.05
C ARG A 131 21.26 43.04 18.62
N ASN A 132 22.38 42.38 18.34
CA ASN A 132 23.69 42.81 18.83
C ASN A 132 24.16 44.11 18.19
N CYS A 133 24.01 44.27 16.87
CA CYS A 133 24.33 45.54 16.21
C CYS A 133 23.53 46.70 16.81
N LEU A 134 22.24 46.50 17.10
CA LEU A 134 21.39 47.51 17.70
C LEU A 134 21.80 47.84 19.15
N LYS A 135 22.21 46.83 19.93
CA LYS A 135 22.79 47.03 21.27
C LYS A 135 24.11 47.80 21.21
N GLN A 136 25.03 47.40 20.33
CA GLN A 136 26.32 48.06 20.15
C GLN A 136 26.15 49.52 19.71
N ALA A 137 25.24 49.81 18.79
CA ALA A 137 24.91 51.17 18.38
C ALA A 137 24.41 52.02 19.55
N LYS A 138 23.52 51.48 20.39
CA LYS A 138 23.05 52.16 21.61
C LYS A 138 24.18 52.41 22.60
N TYR A 139 25.02 51.42 22.87
CA TYR A 139 26.16 51.60 23.77
C TYR A 139 27.16 52.62 23.23
N GLY A 140 27.44 52.61 21.92
CA GLY A 140 28.28 53.62 21.28
C GLY A 140 27.73 55.04 21.42
N MET A 141 26.41 55.24 21.22
CA MET A 141 25.78 56.54 21.45
C MET A 141 25.91 57.01 22.90
N ILE A 142 25.72 56.11 23.87
CA ILE A 142 25.85 56.43 25.30
C ILE A 142 27.29 56.81 25.65
N ILE A 143 28.28 56.04 25.17
CA ILE A 143 29.70 56.33 25.40
C ILE A 143 30.06 57.71 24.84
N ASN A 144 29.63 58.01 23.61
CA ASN A 144 29.89 59.30 22.97
C ASN A 144 29.20 60.48 23.70
N ALA A 145 28.07 60.22 24.37
CA ALA A 145 27.38 61.23 25.19
C ALA A 145 28.05 61.44 26.57
N LEU A 146 28.72 60.43 27.12
CA LEU A 146 29.40 60.48 28.43
C LEU A 146 30.84 61.00 28.32
N VAL A 147 31.52 60.69 27.23
CA VAL A 147 32.86 61.18 26.90
C VAL A 147 32.80 61.77 25.50
N PRO A 148 32.27 63.00 25.36
CA PRO A 148 32.43 63.75 24.13
C PRO A 148 33.87 64.25 24.04
N ASP A 149 34.48 64.14 22.86
CA ASP A 149 35.72 64.87 22.56
C ASP A 149 35.53 66.39 22.75
#